data_AF-D5P439-F1
#
_entry.id   AF-D5P439-F1
#
_cell.length_a   1.000
_cell.length_b   1.000
_cell.length_c   1.000
_cell.angle_alpha   90.00
_cell.angle_beta   90.00
_cell.angle_gamma   90.00
#
_symmetry.space_group_name_H-M   'P 1'
#
loop_
_entity.id
_entity.type
_entity.pdbx_description
1 polymer ?
#
loop_
_entity_poly.entity_id
_entity_poly.type
_entity_poly.pdbx_seq_one_letter_code
_entity_poly.pdbx_strand_id
1 'polypeptide(L)'
;MRLRHIDLIEGRAPSPSGGCSTRYGSVALDTGPGITRLAQQVIAHVVSRRRARAMKDKFYGLPATNLADRCGLDPADLIVPVTENGEGRWSFGHGRAQFLTGELQ
;
A
#
# COMPACT_ATOMS: atom_id res chain seq x y z
N MET A 1 13.32 5.37 -9.42
CA MET A 1 12.14 4.59 -9.01
C MET A 1 11.28 5.48 -8.12
N ARG A 2 10.23 6.11 -8.66
CA ARG A 2 9.42 7.10 -7.94
C ARG A 2 8.10 6.42 -7.56
N LEU A 3 8.02 5.88 -6.34
CA LEU A 3 6.77 5.37 -5.76
C LEU A 3 5.81 6.56 -5.63
N ARG A 4 4.68 6.54 -6.34
CA ARG A 4 3.68 7.62 -6.31
C ARG A 4 2.26 7.07 -6.26
N HIS A 5 1.95 6.30 -5.23
CA HIS A 5 0.64 6.31 -4.57
C HIS A 5 0.74 5.33 -3.38
N ILE A 6 0.38 5.82 -2.20
CA ILE A 6 0.07 5.01 -1.02
C ILE A 6 -1.35 5.47 -0.68
N ASP A 7 -2.36 4.69 -1.06
CA ASP A 7 -3.73 4.92 -0.61
C ASP A 7 -3.91 4.26 0.76
N LEU A 8 -3.93 5.08 1.82
CA LEU A 8 -4.38 4.70 3.15
C LEU A 8 -5.93 4.64 3.12
N ILE A 9 -6.51 3.45 3.22
CA ILE A 9 -7.97 3.25 3.19
C ILE A 9 -8.48 2.86 4.59
N GLU A 10 -9.17 3.75 5.30
CA GLU A 10 -9.69 3.56 6.67
C GLU A 10 -11.08 2.86 6.68
N GLY A 11 -11.35 1.98 7.67
CA GLY A 11 -12.56 1.13 7.73
C GLY A 11 -13.12 0.91 9.16
N ARG A 12 -14.45 0.74 9.31
CA ARG A 12 -15.24 0.95 10.56
C ARG A 12 -15.67 -0.31 11.33
N ALA A 13 -15.76 -0.20 12.66
CA ALA A 13 -16.71 -0.92 13.54
C ALA A 13 -17.46 0.09 14.48
N PRO A 14 -18.70 -0.17 14.95
CA PRO A 14 -19.49 0.80 15.74
C PRO A 14 -19.21 0.76 17.26
N SER A 15 -19.33 1.91 17.95
CA SER A 15 -19.24 2.07 19.42
C SER A 15 -20.50 2.76 20.00
N PRO A 16 -20.92 2.50 21.27
CA PRO A 16 -22.24 2.83 21.80
C PRO A 16 -22.34 4.17 22.57
N SER A 17 -21.25 4.93 22.76
CA SER A 17 -21.26 6.15 23.59
C SER A 17 -21.15 7.42 22.73
N GLY A 18 -22.22 8.21 22.65
CA GLY A 18 -22.44 9.36 21.77
C GLY A 18 -21.59 10.62 22.01
N GLY A 19 -20.26 10.51 22.07
CA GLY A 19 -19.32 11.63 21.96
C GLY A 19 -18.39 11.42 20.78
N CYS A 20 -18.68 12.02 19.62
CA CYS A 20 -17.99 11.69 18.37
C CYS A 20 -16.78 12.61 18.11
N SER A 21 -15.64 12.31 18.72
CA SER A 21 -14.34 12.54 18.07
C SER A 21 -13.89 11.18 17.50
N THR A 22 -14.53 10.74 16.42
CA THR A 22 -14.12 9.51 15.73
C THR A 22 -12.82 9.79 15.00
N ARG A 23 -11.70 9.23 15.50
CA ARG A 23 -10.53 9.01 14.65
C ARG A 23 -10.87 7.83 13.76
N TYR A 24 -11.01 8.09 12.47
CA TYR A 24 -11.10 7.05 11.46
C TYR A 24 -9.72 6.38 11.35
N GLY A 25 -9.68 5.08 11.11
CA GLY A 25 -8.45 4.30 11.01
C GLY A 25 -8.72 2.97 10.31
N SER A 26 -7.77 2.49 9.52
CA SER A 26 -7.81 1.15 8.91
C SER A 26 -7.47 0.11 9.95
N VAL A 27 -8.20 -1.03 9.98
CA VAL A 27 -7.81 -2.19 10.78
C VAL A 27 -7.56 -3.36 9.86
N ALA A 28 -6.31 -3.83 9.83
CA ALA A 28 -5.93 -5.07 9.18
C ALA A 28 -5.79 -6.18 10.22
N LEU A 29 -6.60 -7.22 10.05
CA LEU A 29 -6.57 -8.42 10.86
C LEU A 29 -5.58 -9.43 10.27
N ASP A 30 -5.04 -10.29 11.13
CA ASP A 30 -4.26 -11.42 10.66
C ASP A 30 -5.12 -12.38 9.85
N THR A 31 -4.60 -12.84 8.70
CA THR A 31 -5.33 -13.71 7.76
C THR A 31 -4.84 -15.17 7.82
N GLY A 32 -4.20 -15.58 8.91
CA GLY A 32 -3.69 -16.94 9.12
C GLY A 32 -2.17 -17.10 9.36
N PRO A 33 -1.29 -16.16 8.99
CA PRO A 33 0.15 -16.27 9.28
C PRO A 33 0.55 -16.17 10.75
N GLY A 34 -0.35 -15.77 11.65
CA GLY A 34 -0.04 -15.57 13.07
C GLY A 34 0.72 -14.26 13.35
N ILE A 35 0.59 -13.25 12.49
CA ILE A 35 1.27 -11.96 12.67
C ILE A 35 0.49 -11.10 13.66
N THR A 36 1.10 -10.86 14.82
CA THR A 36 0.59 -9.91 15.82
C THR A 36 0.98 -8.50 15.40
N ARG A 37 0.01 -7.58 15.42
CA ARG A 37 0.17 -6.18 15.00
C ARG A 37 -0.07 -5.22 16.14
N LEU A 38 0.62 -4.08 16.13
CA LEU A 38 0.36 -2.97 17.03
C LEU A 38 -0.66 -2.00 16.41
N ALA A 39 -0.99 -0.93 17.14
CA ALA A 39 -1.97 0.05 16.71
C ALA A 39 -1.48 0.96 15.56
N GLN A 40 -0.20 0.91 15.19
CA GLN A 40 0.42 1.81 14.20
C GLN A 40 0.54 1.17 12.80
N GLN A 41 -0.55 0.57 12.33
CA GLN A 41 -0.57 -0.13 11.05
C GLN A 41 -0.40 0.83 9.87
N VAL A 42 0.42 0.44 8.89
CA VAL A 42 0.59 1.13 7.62
C VAL A 42 0.21 0.20 6.48
N ILE A 43 -0.79 0.59 5.70
CA ILE A 43 -1.20 -0.12 4.48
C ILE A 43 -0.78 0.70 3.27
N ALA A 44 0.13 0.16 2.47
CA ALA A 44 0.62 0.78 1.25
C ALA A 44 0.09 0.05 0.01
N HIS A 45 -1.05 0.52 -0.51
CA HIS A 45 -1.59 0.03 -1.78
C HIS A 45 -0.71 0.42 -2.95
N VAL A 46 -0.30 -0.56 -3.74
CA VAL A 46 0.53 -0.36 -4.92
C VAL A 46 -0.18 -0.88 -6.16
N VAL A 47 -0.42 0.00 -7.13
CA VAL A 47 -0.83 -0.39 -8.47
C VAL A 47 0.40 -0.39 -9.37
N SER A 48 0.65 -1.50 -10.08
CA SER A 48 1.86 -1.65 -10.90
C SER A 48 1.59 -2.37 -12.22
N ARG A 49 2.40 -2.08 -13.24
CA ARG A 49 2.56 -3.01 -14.37
C ARG A 49 3.17 -4.33 -13.86
N ARG A 50 3.04 -5.40 -14.65
CA ARG A 50 3.67 -6.70 -14.31
C ARG A 50 5.16 -6.56 -14.03
N ARG A 51 5.61 -7.17 -12.94
CA ARG A 51 7.03 -7.22 -12.53
C ARG A 51 7.46 -8.66 -12.25
N ALA A 52 8.72 -8.95 -12.55
CA ALA A 52 9.34 -10.23 -12.19
C ALA A 52 9.21 -10.50 -10.68
N ARG A 53 9.05 -11.79 -10.31
CA ARG A 53 8.86 -12.20 -8.91
C ARG A 53 9.97 -11.69 -8.00
N ALA A 54 11.23 -11.85 -8.42
CA ALA A 54 12.39 -11.37 -7.66
C ALA A 54 12.38 -9.86 -7.38
N MET A 55 11.78 -9.05 -8.26
CA MET A 55 11.61 -7.61 -7.99
C MET A 55 10.54 -7.35 -6.92
N LYS A 56 9.45 -8.13 -6.92
CA LYS A 56 8.41 -8.04 -5.89
C LYS A 56 8.95 -8.46 -4.52
N ASP A 57 9.69 -9.57 -4.45
CA ASP A 57 10.29 -10.04 -3.19
C ASP A 57 11.24 -8.99 -2.59
N LYS A 58 12.12 -8.39 -3.42
CA LYS A 58 12.96 -7.26 -2.98
C LYS A 58 12.13 -6.04 -2.57
N PHE A 59 11.07 -5.75 -3.32
CA PHE A 59 10.18 -4.62 -3.04
C PHE A 59 9.42 -4.78 -1.73
N TYR A 60 9.10 -5.98 -1.25
CA TYR A 60 8.48 -6.13 0.08
C TYR A 60 9.47 -5.89 1.21
N GLY A 61 10.71 -6.39 1.08
CA GLY A 61 11.74 -6.22 2.10
C GLY A 61 12.22 -4.78 2.26
N LEU A 62 12.46 -4.06 1.17
CA LEU A 62 13.07 -2.73 1.22
C LEU A 62 12.25 -1.68 2.01
N PRO A 63 10.93 -1.50 1.80
CA PRO A 63 10.12 -0.58 2.59
C PRO A 63 10.01 -1.02 4.04
N ALA A 64 9.90 -2.32 4.33
CA ALA A 64 9.85 -2.82 5.70
C ALA A 64 11.11 -2.41 6.49
N THR A 65 12.30 -2.67 5.92
CA THR A 65 13.58 -2.24 6.52
C THR A 65 13.67 -0.72 6.63
N ASN A 66 13.40 0.02 5.54
CA ASN A 66 13.55 1.48 5.55
C ASN A 66 12.60 2.19 6.51
N LEU A 67 11.36 1.70 6.66
CA LEU A 67 10.37 2.28 7.58
C LEU A 67 10.69 1.91 9.04
N ALA A 68 11.20 0.72 9.30
CA ALA A 68 11.72 0.37 10.61
C ALA A 68 12.89 1.29 10.99
N ASP A 69 13.90 1.40 10.12
CA ASP A 69 15.13 2.15 10.42
C ASP A 69 14.89 3.65 10.56
N ARG A 70 14.00 4.23 9.75
CA ARG A 70 13.84 5.69 9.66
C ARG A 70 12.63 6.22 10.41
N CYS A 71 11.62 5.37 10.63
CA CYS A 71 10.35 5.78 11.20
C CYS A 71 9.97 4.98 12.46
N GLY A 72 10.74 3.94 12.82
CA GLY A 72 10.45 3.09 13.97
C GLY A 72 9.21 2.20 13.78
N LEU A 73 8.76 1.98 12.54
CA LEU A 73 7.62 1.12 12.24
C LEU A 73 8.02 -0.35 12.45
N ASP A 74 7.26 -1.09 13.26
CA ASP A 74 7.44 -2.55 13.33
C ASP A 74 7.13 -3.16 11.94
N PRO A 75 8.04 -3.96 11.35
CA PRO A 75 7.77 -4.63 10.08
C PRO A 75 6.47 -5.45 10.06
N ALA A 76 5.99 -5.96 11.20
CA ALA A 76 4.72 -6.66 11.31
C ALA A 76 3.50 -5.77 11.01
N ASP A 77 3.65 -4.46 11.19
CA ASP A 77 2.61 -3.45 11.00
C ASP A 77 2.54 -2.90 9.56
N LEU A 78 3.45 -3.31 8.68
CA LEU A 78 3.43 -2.94 7.27
C LEU A 78 2.68 -3.99 6.43
N ILE A 79 1.72 -3.53 5.63
CA ILE A 79 1.00 -4.35 4.66
C ILE A 79 1.10 -3.69 3.29
N VAL A 80 1.47 -4.47 2.27
CA VAL A 80 1.71 -3.95 0.91
C VAL A 80 0.91 -4.76 -0.12
N PRO A 81 -0.38 -4.47 -0.32
CA PRO A 81 -1.15 -5.12 -1.38
C PRO A 81 -0.70 -4.57 -2.73
N VAL A 82 -0.45 -5.47 -3.69
CA VAL A 82 -0.03 -5.10 -5.05
C VAL A 82 -1.08 -5.57 -6.05
N THR A 83 -1.66 -4.62 -6.79
CA THR A 83 -2.57 -4.90 -7.91
C THR A 83 -1.82 -4.73 -9.23
N GLU A 84 -1.73 -5.80 -10.02
CA GLU A 84 -1.11 -5.75 -11.34
C GLU A 84 -2.11 -5.29 -12.41
N ASN A 85 -1.66 -4.41 -13.31
CA ASN A 85 -2.44 -3.93 -14.44
C ASN A 85 -1.62 -3.88 -15.76
N GLY A 86 -2.30 -3.62 -16.87
CA GLY A 86 -1.70 -3.49 -18.20
C GLY A 86 -1.38 -2.06 -18.60
N GLU A 87 -0.63 -1.90 -19.69
CA GLU A 87 -0.16 -0.61 -20.22
C GLU A 87 -1.29 0.35 -20.58
N GLY A 88 -2.39 -0.15 -21.15
CA GLY A 88 -3.56 0.65 -21.53
C GLY A 88 -4.42 1.15 -20.36
N ARG A 89 -4.03 0.90 -19.11
CA ARG A 89 -4.78 1.33 -17.91
C ARG A 89 -4.18 2.55 -17.23
N TRP A 90 -3.24 3.22 -17.88
CA TRP A 90 -2.55 4.39 -17.33
C TRP A 90 -2.75 5.61 -18.21
N SER A 91 -3.14 6.71 -17.59
CA SER A 91 -2.96 8.06 -18.12
C SER A 91 -2.25 8.86 -17.03
N PHE A 92 -1.03 9.29 -17.32
CA PHE A 92 -0.23 10.11 -16.41
C PHE A 92 -0.55 11.61 -16.54
N GLY A 93 -1.42 11.98 -17.47
CA GLY A 93 -1.77 13.37 -17.76
C GLY A 93 -2.25 13.54 -19.20
N HIS A 94 -2.85 14.70 -19.48
CA HIS A 94 -3.32 15.11 -20.81
C HIS A 94 -4.32 14.16 -21.48
N GLY A 95 -4.95 13.26 -20.73
CA GLY A 95 -5.89 12.28 -21.29
C GLY A 95 -5.28 11.25 -22.24
N ARG A 96 -3.95 11.03 -22.19
CA ARG A 96 -3.25 10.10 -23.09
C ARG A 96 -2.83 8.83 -22.36
N ALA A 97 -2.80 7.70 -23.07
CA ALA A 97 -2.25 6.47 -22.54
C ALA A 97 -0.76 6.34 -22.90
N GLN A 98 0.13 6.92 -22.09
CA GLN A 98 1.53 7.14 -22.46
C GLN A 98 2.32 5.84 -22.72
N PHE A 99 1.94 4.72 -22.09
CA PHE A 99 2.54 3.44 -22.44
C PHE A 99 2.11 2.96 -23.83
N LEU A 100 0.87 3.24 -24.24
CA LEU A 100 0.39 2.87 -25.58
C LEU A 100 0.89 3.81 -26.67
N THR A 101 1.12 5.09 -26.35
CA THR A 101 1.69 6.05 -27.31
C THR A 101 3.20 5.89 -27.48
N GLY A 102 3.87 5.11 -26.63
CA GLY A 102 5.31 4.93 -26.63
C GLY A 102 6.10 6.07 -25.97
N GLU A 103 5.43 7.04 -25.36
CA GLU A 103 6.05 8.10 -24.56
C GLU A 103 6.74 7.54 -23.30
N LEU A 104 6.30 6.38 -22.81
CA LEU A 104 6.87 5.66 -21.66
C LEU A 104 7.14 4.20 -22.00
N GLN A 105 8.25 3.66 -21.47
CA GLN A 105 8.66 2.25 -21.59
C GLN A 105 8.62 1.52 -20.24
#